data_AF-A0A364K6I4-F1
#
_entry.id   AF-A0A364K6I4-F1
#
_cell.length_a   1.000
_cell.length_b   1.000
_cell.length_c   1.000
_cell.angle_alpha   90.00
_cell.angle_beta   90.00
_cell.angle_gamma   90.00
#
_symmetry.space_group_name_H-M   'P 1'
#
loop_
_entity.id
_entity.type
_entity.pdbx_description
1 polymer ?
#
loop_
_entity_poly.entity_id
_entity_poly.type
_entity_poly.pdbx_seq_one_letter_code
_entity_poly.pdbx_strand_id
1 'polypeptide(L)'
;MNDHRKGEKGFTLAEVITSLMIFGLVLSFVVPIYQNLKKQSDEHIIEVEAQIKLQEKLENILADSFENKQDKGNEFQRSKIKPNLTYQLHWYKKLRRTGLWQIHVEVQWEDPSKRKRKLNLQTSRYIPI
;
A
#
# COMPACT_ATOMS: atom_id res chain seq x y z
N MET A 1 -33.46 22.71 56.79
CA MET A 1 -33.14 23.68 55.72
C MET A 1 -31.70 23.44 55.30
N ASN A 2 -31.49 23.35 53.99
CA ASN A 2 -30.30 22.90 53.26
C ASN A 2 -28.99 23.57 53.69
N ASP A 3 -27.87 22.85 53.63
CA ASP A 3 -26.89 23.06 52.53
C ASP A 3 -25.86 21.91 52.47
N HIS A 4 -26.05 20.96 51.54
CA HIS A 4 -25.04 19.96 51.18
C HIS A 4 -24.09 20.56 50.14
N ARG A 5 -23.21 21.49 50.54
CA ARG A 5 -22.03 21.79 49.73
C ARG A 5 -20.95 20.78 50.05
N LYS A 6 -20.97 19.67 49.30
CA LYS A 6 -19.80 18.80 49.14
C LYS A 6 -18.66 19.70 48.66
N GLY A 7 -17.79 20.10 49.59
CA GLY A 7 -16.66 20.96 49.32
C GLY A 7 -15.84 20.39 48.16
N GLU A 8 -15.57 21.23 47.17
CA GLU A 8 -14.75 20.92 46.02
C GLU A 8 -13.36 20.49 46.51
N LYS A 9 -13.08 19.18 46.48
CA LYS A 9 -11.75 18.66 46.77
C LYS A 9 -10.85 18.97 45.58
N GLY A 10 -10.02 20.00 45.72
CA GLY A 10 -8.95 20.29 44.75
C GLY A 10 -7.93 19.16 44.70
N PHE A 11 -7.28 18.99 43.55
CA PHE A 11 -6.21 18.00 43.38
C PHE A 11 -4.96 18.46 44.11
N THR A 12 -4.31 17.53 44.82
CA THR A 12 -2.99 17.77 45.40
C THR A 12 -1.93 17.78 44.30
N LEU A 13 -0.84 18.53 44.51
CA LEU A 13 0.29 18.56 43.57
C LEU A 13 0.84 17.16 43.28
N ALA A 14 0.88 16.29 44.30
CA ALA A 14 1.31 14.91 44.16
C ALA A 14 0.39 14.12 43.21
N GLU A 15 -0.94 14.24 43.35
CA GLU A 15 -1.90 13.58 42.45
C GLU A 15 -1.77 14.07 41.01
N VAL A 16 -1.53 15.37 40.80
CA VAL A 16 -1.31 15.93 39.46
C VAL A 16 -0.03 15.35 38.84
N ILE A 17 1.06 15.29 39.60
CA ILE A 17 2.34 14.74 39.13
C ILE A 17 2.20 13.25 38.82
N THR A 18 1.60 12.46 39.71
CA THR A 18 1.36 11.02 39.48
C THR A 18 0.48 10.80 38.26
N SER A 19 -0.56 11.61 38.07
CA SER A 19 -1.43 11.52 36.87
C SER A 19 -0.66 11.82 35.58
N LEU A 20 0.22 12.82 35.59
CA LEU A 20 1.09 13.12 34.45
C LEU A 20 2.10 12.00 34.17
N MET A 21 2.66 11.36 35.20
CA MET A 21 3.57 10.22 35.02
C MET A 21 2.83 9.03 34.39
N ILE A 22 1.64 8.70 34.90
CA ILE A 22 0.80 7.62 34.34
C ILE A 22 0.44 7.95 32.89
N PHE A 23 0.04 9.19 32.62
CA PHE A 23 -0.31 9.62 31.27
C PHE A 23 0.89 9.53 30.32
N GLY A 24 2.08 9.98 30.75
CA GLY A 24 3.32 9.86 29.99
C GLY A 24 3.68 8.40 29.71
N LEU A 25 3.52 7.52 30.69
CA LEU A 25 3.73 6.09 30.52
C LEU A 25 2.77 5.51 29.47
N VAL A 26 1.47 5.83 29.54
CA VAL A 26 0.49 5.37 28.56
C VAL A 26 0.84 5.87 27.15
N LEU A 27 1.17 7.16 27.01
CA LEU A 27 1.55 7.73 25.72
C LEU A 27 2.80 7.06 25.12
N SER A 28 3.75 6.64 25.96
CA SER A 28 4.97 5.94 25.51
C SER A 28 4.68 4.64 24.75
N PHE A 29 3.53 4.00 25.01
CA PHE A 29 3.07 2.81 24.29
C PHE A 29 2.08 3.14 23.17
N VAL A 30 1.13 4.04 23.43
CA VAL A 30 0.05 4.34 22.46
C VAL A 30 0.60 4.98 21.19
N VAL A 31 1.54 5.92 21.31
CA VAL A 31 2.13 6.63 20.16
C VAL A 31 2.82 5.66 19.19
N PRO A 32 3.78 4.80 19.60
CA PRO A 32 4.42 3.88 18.67
C PRO A 32 3.46 2.85 18.09
N ILE A 33 2.47 2.37 18.86
CA ILE A 33 1.44 1.45 18.35
C ILE A 33 0.65 2.12 17.22
N TYR A 34 0.15 3.34 17.45
CA TYR A 34 -0.58 4.08 16.43
C TYR A 34 0.26 4.33 15.18
N GLN A 35 1.53 4.71 15.34
CA GLN A 35 2.45 4.90 14.22
C GLN A 35 2.67 3.61 13.42
N ASN A 36 2.80 2.46 14.09
CA ASN A 36 2.96 1.17 13.43
C ASN A 36 1.71 0.75 12.65
N LEU A 37 0.52 0.92 13.25
CA LEU A 37 -0.74 0.64 12.56
C LEU A 37 -0.94 1.53 11.34
N LYS A 38 -0.63 2.83 11.45
CA LYS A 38 -0.69 3.76 10.33
C LYS A 38 0.26 3.34 9.20
N LYS A 39 1.49 2.93 9.53
CA LYS A 39 2.45 2.43 8.53
C LYS A 39 1.94 1.18 7.83
N GLN A 40 1.40 0.20 8.56
CA GLN A 40 0.84 -1.02 7.97
C GLN A 40 -0.34 -0.72 7.05
N SER A 41 -1.25 0.15 7.47
CA SER A 41 -2.38 0.58 6.63
C SER A 41 -1.90 1.26 5.34
N ASP A 42 -0.91 2.14 5.47
CA ASP A 42 -0.32 2.85 4.33
C ASP A 42 0.37 1.90 3.35
N GLU A 43 1.11 0.90 3.85
CA GLU A 43 1.74 -0.13 3.04
C GLU A 43 0.69 -0.98 2.31
N HIS A 44 -0.37 -1.39 3.01
CA HIS A 44 -1.45 -2.16 2.41
C HIS A 44 -2.16 -1.40 1.28
N ILE A 45 -2.44 -0.11 1.47
CA ILE A 45 -3.07 0.73 0.44
C ILE A 45 -2.18 0.84 -0.81
N ILE A 46 -0.87 1.00 -0.63
CA ILE A 46 0.09 1.03 -1.74
C ILE A 46 0.10 -0.31 -2.48
N GLU A 47 0.12 -1.42 -1.75
CA GLU A 47 0.14 -2.76 -2.33
C GLU A 47 -1.13 -3.04 -3.14
N VAL A 48 -2.31 -2.67 -2.61
CA VAL A 48 -3.59 -2.79 -3.32
C VAL A 48 -3.60 -1.94 -4.60
N GLU A 49 -3.13 -0.69 -4.54
CA GLU A 49 -3.04 0.16 -5.74
C GLU A 49 -2.08 -0.43 -6.78
N ALA A 50 -0.94 -0.98 -6.36
CA ALA A 50 -0.01 -1.67 -7.24
C ALA A 50 -0.65 -2.89 -7.92
N GLN A 51 -1.43 -3.69 -7.17
CA GLN A 51 -2.19 -4.83 -7.72
C GLN A 51 -3.23 -4.37 -8.75
N ILE A 52 -3.96 -3.29 -8.46
CA ILE A 52 -4.94 -2.72 -9.41
C ILE A 52 -4.24 -2.29 -10.70
N LYS A 53 -3.14 -1.53 -10.61
CA LYS A 53 -2.36 -1.10 -11.80
C LYS A 53 -1.83 -2.28 -12.61
N LEU A 54 -1.38 -3.31 -11.91
CA LEU A 54 -0.89 -4.53 -12.52
C LEU A 54 -2.02 -5.26 -13.27
N GLN A 55 -3.21 -5.35 -12.68
CA GLN A 55 -4.37 -5.98 -13.30
C GLN A 55 -4.90 -5.16 -14.47
N GLU A 56 -5.06 -3.85 -14.33
CA GLU A 56 -5.44 -2.94 -15.41
C GLU A 56 -4.50 -3.09 -16.62
N LYS A 57 -3.18 -3.15 -16.37
CA LYS A 57 -2.21 -3.31 -17.46
C LYS A 57 -2.32 -4.67 -18.15
N LEU A 58 -2.56 -5.73 -17.38
CA LEU A 58 -2.79 -7.06 -17.91
C LEU A 58 -4.05 -7.10 -18.79
N GLU A 59 -5.15 -6.55 -18.32
CA GLU A 59 -6.42 -6.47 -19.05
C GLU A 59 -6.25 -5.69 -20.35
N ASN A 60 -5.53 -4.56 -20.32
CA ASN A 60 -5.22 -3.79 -21.52
C ASN A 60 -4.42 -4.60 -22.55
N ILE A 61 -3.40 -5.37 -22.11
CA ILE A 61 -2.62 -6.23 -23.01
C ILE A 61 -3.47 -7.40 -23.55
N LEU A 62 -4.41 -7.92 -22.75
CA LEU A 62 -5.32 -9.00 -23.16
C LEU A 62 -6.41 -8.53 -24.13
N ALA A 63 -6.82 -7.25 -24.02
CA ALA A 63 -7.77 -6.60 -24.90
C ALA A 63 -7.15 -6.20 -26.25
N ASP A 64 -5.85 -5.89 -26.25
CA ASP A 64 -5.12 -5.55 -27.46
C ASP A 64 -4.96 -6.76 -28.40
N SER A 65 -4.97 -6.55 -29.72
CA SER A 65 -4.90 -7.65 -30.69
C SER A 65 -3.51 -8.32 -30.65
N PHE A 66 -3.48 -9.66 -30.66
CA PHE A 66 -2.23 -10.44 -30.59
C PHE A 66 -1.50 -10.53 -31.93
N GLU A 67 -1.56 -9.46 -32.73
CA GLU A 67 -0.95 -9.40 -34.07
C GLU A 67 0.59 -9.39 -34.00
N ASN A 68 1.15 -8.72 -32.98
CA ASN A 68 2.60 -8.68 -32.77
C ASN A 68 3.11 -9.82 -31.88
N LYS A 69 3.90 -10.73 -32.49
CA LYS A 69 4.53 -11.93 -31.88
C LYS A 69 5.34 -11.67 -30.61
N GLN A 70 5.88 -10.47 -30.47
CA GLN A 70 6.59 -10.01 -29.29
C GLN A 70 6.29 -8.54 -29.10
N ASP A 71 5.98 -8.18 -27.86
CA ASP A 71 5.71 -6.81 -27.47
C ASP A 71 6.19 -6.64 -26.04
N LYS A 72 6.79 -5.50 -25.78
CA LYS A 72 7.39 -5.17 -24.49
C LYS A 72 7.28 -3.66 -24.28
N GLY A 73 7.16 -3.27 -23.03
CA GLY A 73 7.17 -1.86 -22.69
C GLY A 73 7.57 -1.58 -21.27
N ASN A 74 7.75 -0.29 -21.02
CA ASN A 74 8.04 0.25 -19.72
C ASN A 74 7.26 1.57 -19.57
N GLU A 75 6.51 1.71 -18.49
CA GLU A 75 5.70 2.90 -18.21
C GLU A 75 5.90 3.33 -16.77
N PHE A 76 6.01 4.64 -16.56
CA PHE A 76 5.98 5.23 -15.24
C PHE A 76 4.60 5.78 -14.98
N GLN A 77 3.96 5.34 -13.90
CA GLN A 77 2.68 5.83 -13.47
C GLN A 77 2.77 6.37 -12.05
N ARG A 78 2.32 7.61 -11.85
CA ARG A 78 2.19 8.15 -10.50
C ARG A 78 1.03 7.49 -9.77
N SER A 79 1.17 7.35 -8.46
CA SER A 79 0.08 6.95 -7.58
C SER A 79 -1.00 8.04 -7.55
N LYS A 80 -2.25 7.62 -7.54
CA LYS A 80 -3.41 8.52 -7.33
C LYS A 80 -3.60 8.83 -5.84
N ILE A 81 -3.14 7.94 -4.96
CA ILE A 81 -3.34 8.02 -3.52
C ILE A 81 -2.19 8.74 -2.82
N LYS A 82 -0.93 8.52 -3.28
CA LYS A 82 0.28 9.12 -2.73
C LYS A 82 1.09 9.84 -3.81
N PRO A 83 1.01 11.18 -3.94
CA PRO A 83 1.61 11.91 -5.06
C PRO A 83 3.14 11.79 -5.16
N ASN A 84 3.82 11.47 -4.05
CA ASN A 84 5.27 11.26 -4.02
C ASN A 84 5.70 9.84 -4.41
N LEU A 85 4.74 8.95 -4.73
CA LEU A 85 5.00 7.56 -5.12
C LEU A 85 4.84 7.41 -6.64
N THR A 86 5.86 6.81 -7.28
CA THR A 86 5.83 6.46 -8.69
C THR A 86 6.01 4.96 -8.85
N TYR A 87 5.12 4.35 -9.61
CA TYR A 87 5.20 2.95 -10.03
C TYR A 87 5.90 2.87 -11.37
N GLN A 88 6.81 1.91 -11.50
CA GLN A 88 7.43 1.52 -12.76
C GLN A 88 6.82 0.20 -13.20
N LEU A 89 6.08 0.20 -14.30
CA LEU A 89 5.48 -0.97 -14.90
C LEU A 89 6.36 -1.48 -16.03
N HIS A 90 6.72 -2.76 -15.98
CA HIS A 90 7.41 -3.44 -17.05
C HIS A 90 6.58 -4.63 -17.53
N TRP A 91 6.42 -4.79 -18.84
CA TRP A 91 5.70 -5.94 -19.38
C TRP A 91 6.34 -6.49 -20.63
N TYR A 92 6.07 -7.76 -20.89
CA TYR A 92 6.39 -8.42 -22.15
C TYR A 92 5.40 -9.53 -22.46
N LYS A 93 5.12 -9.75 -23.75
CA LYS A 93 4.40 -10.92 -24.26
C LYS A 93 5.32 -11.75 -25.15
N LYS A 94 5.29 -13.06 -24.98
CA LYS A 94 6.08 -14.03 -25.76
C LYS A 94 5.22 -15.21 -26.18
N LEU A 95 5.37 -15.64 -27.43
CA LEU A 95 4.81 -16.89 -27.92
C LEU A 95 5.71 -18.06 -27.47
N ARG A 96 5.19 -19.00 -26.67
CA ARG A 96 5.95 -20.18 -26.20
C ARG A 96 5.86 -21.37 -27.14
N ARG A 97 4.67 -21.63 -27.67
CA ARG A 97 4.34 -22.72 -28.60
C ARG A 97 3.22 -22.26 -29.53
N THR A 98 2.94 -23.00 -30.60
CA THR A 98 1.83 -22.70 -31.53
C THR A 98 0.55 -22.39 -30.76
N GLY A 99 0.08 -21.16 -30.90
CA GLY A 99 -1.10 -20.61 -30.24
C GLY A 99 -0.98 -20.30 -28.75
N LEU A 100 0.10 -20.65 -28.04
CA LEU A 100 0.23 -20.40 -26.60
C LEU A 100 1.10 -19.16 -26.32
N TRP A 101 0.42 -18.08 -25.91
CA TRP A 101 1.04 -16.83 -25.49
C TRP A 101 1.23 -16.77 -23.99
N GLN A 102 2.36 -16.22 -23.56
CA GLN A 102 2.64 -15.91 -22.17
C GLN A 102 2.83 -14.41 -22.03
N ILE A 103 2.09 -13.80 -21.11
CA ILE A 103 2.19 -12.38 -20.77
C ILE A 103 2.76 -12.28 -19.36
N HIS A 104 3.71 -11.38 -19.19
CA HIS A 104 4.28 -11.05 -17.90
C HIS A 104 4.17 -9.54 -17.68
N VAL A 105 3.66 -9.15 -16.52
CA VAL A 105 3.54 -7.77 -16.08
C VAL A 105 4.18 -7.68 -14.70
N GLU A 106 5.08 -6.73 -14.52
CA GLU A 106 5.74 -6.43 -13.27
C GLU A 106 5.51 -4.96 -12.92
N VAL A 107 5.24 -4.71 -11.65
CA VAL A 107 5.15 -3.36 -11.09
C VAL A 107 6.19 -3.23 -10.00
N GLN A 108 7.03 -2.21 -10.09
CA GLN A 108 8.05 -1.88 -9.11
C GLN A 108 7.78 -0.51 -8.51
N TRP A 109 8.07 -0.34 -7.23
CA TRP A 109 8.02 0.96 -6.56
C TRP A 109 9.01 1.01 -5.40
N GLU A 110 9.24 2.21 -4.88
CA GLU A 110 10.06 2.44 -3.70
C GLU A 110 9.16 2.81 -2.52
N ASP A 111 9.21 2.01 -1.45
CA ASP A 111 8.47 2.28 -0.22
C ASP A 111 9.00 3.55 0.47
N PRO A 112 8.23 4.16 1.41
CA PRO A 112 8.72 5.28 2.22
C PRO A 112 10.03 4.99 2.98
N SER A 113 10.34 3.71 3.22
CA SER A 113 11.58 3.24 3.82
C SER A 113 12.74 3.07 2.81
N LYS A 114 12.61 3.60 1.59
CA LYS A 114 13.56 3.47 0.47
C LYS A 114 13.86 2.04 0.03
N ARG A 115 12.93 1.12 0.29
CA ARG A 115 13.05 -0.28 -0.11
C ARG A 115 12.34 -0.47 -1.45
N LYS A 116 13.03 -1.09 -2.41
CA LYS A 116 12.41 -1.47 -3.67
C LYS A 116 11.49 -2.66 -3.43
N ARG A 117 10.22 -2.49 -3.79
CA ARG A 117 9.22 -3.54 -3.84
C ARG A 117 8.88 -3.87 -5.28
N LYS A 118 8.45 -5.10 -5.49
CA LYS A 118 7.97 -5.56 -6.78
C LYS A 118 6.82 -6.52 -6.61
N LEU A 119 5.86 -6.43 -7.51
CA LEU A 119 4.82 -7.41 -7.73
C LEU A 119 4.87 -7.84 -9.18
N ASN A 120 4.61 -9.12 -9.43
CA ASN A 120 4.53 -9.64 -10.78
C ASN A 120 3.27 -10.49 -10.94
N LEU A 121 2.78 -10.52 -12.17
CA LEU A 121 1.71 -11.41 -12.58
C LEU A 121 2.08 -11.99 -13.94
N GLN A 122 1.80 -13.28 -14.06
CA GLN A 122 2.01 -14.01 -15.28
C GLN A 122 0.73 -14.72 -15.64
N THR A 123 0.30 -14.56 -16.90
CA THR A 123 -0.83 -15.31 -17.45
C THR A 123 -0.43 -15.97 -18.76
N SER A 124 -1.15 -17.02 -19.12
CA SER A 124 -0.99 -17.71 -20.41
C SER A 124 -2.34 -17.79 -21.10
N ARG A 125 -2.36 -17.47 -22.41
CA ARG A 125 -3.57 -17.51 -23.23
C ARG A 125 -3.32 -18.37 -24.46
N TYR A 126 -4.25 -19.27 -24.74
CA TYR A 126 -4.28 -20.00 -25.99
C TYR A 126 -5.11 -19.23 -27.03
N ILE A 127 -4.54 -19.04 -28.20
CA ILE A 127 -5.16 -18.40 -29.36
C ILE A 127 -4.94 -19.39 -30.51
N PRO A 128 -5.98 -20.04 -31.03
CA PRO A 128 -5.83 -20.90 -32.21
C PRO A 128 -5.37 -20.02 -33.38
N ILE A 129 -4.27 -20.43 -34.02
CA ILE A 129 -3.68 -19.78 -35.20
C ILE A 129 -4.23 -20.45 -36.44
#